data_AF-A0A967SZR5-F1
#
_entry.id   AF-A0A967SZR5-F1
#
_cell.length_a   1.000
_cell.length_b   1.000
_cell.length_c   1.000
_cell.angle_alpha   90.00
_cell.angle_beta   90.00
_cell.angle_gamma   90.00
#
_symmetry.space_group_name_H-M   'P 1'
#
loop_
_entity.id
_entity.type
_entity.pdbx_description
1 polymer ?
#
loop_
_entity_poly.entity_id
_entity_poly.type
_entity_poly.pdbx_seq_one_letter_code
_entity_poly.pdbx_strand_id
1 'polypeptide(L)' 'RKYYQTDRYKGFYKVKERFGQFSRTTFLIFSNGKKNIYASGIYTEEAMVKIFKAIDNYHEKKCHTSKSLVEA' A
#
# COMPACT_ATOMS: atom_id res chain seq x y z
N ARG A 1 -8.37 13.49 7.91
CA ARG A 1 -7.01 13.17 8.40
C ARG A 1 -6.90 11.87 9.23
N LYS A 2 -7.98 11.11 9.50
CA LYS A 2 -7.92 9.87 10.32
C LYS A 2 -7.33 8.63 9.63
N TYR A 3 -7.08 8.67 8.32
CA TYR A 3 -6.62 7.51 7.53
C TYR A 3 -5.22 7.00 7.88
N TYR A 4 -4.43 7.77 8.65
CA TYR A 4 -3.07 7.39 9.03
C TYR A 4 -2.98 6.43 10.24
N GLN A 5 -4.10 6.11 10.89
CA GLN A 5 -4.12 5.19 12.04
C GLN A 5 -4.66 3.80 11.70
N THR A 6 -5.22 3.61 10.52
CA THR A 6 -5.83 2.34 10.13
C THR A 6 -4.77 1.33 9.68
N ASP A 7 -4.69 0.21 10.40
CA ASP A 7 -3.91 -0.97 10.03
C ASP A 7 -4.47 -1.69 8.79
N ARG A 8 -5.62 -1.26 8.25
CA ARG A 8 -6.28 -1.87 7.11
C ARG A 8 -6.72 -0.83 6.08
N TYR A 9 -6.52 -1.13 4.80
CA TYR A 9 -6.95 -0.30 3.68
C TYR A 9 -7.29 -1.16 2.45
N LYS A 10 -8.52 -1.05 1.93
CA LYS A 10 -9.00 -1.75 0.71
C LYS A 10 -8.64 -3.25 0.65
N GLY A 11 -8.82 -3.96 1.77
CA GLY A 11 -8.51 -5.39 1.92
C GLY A 11 -7.05 -5.72 2.20
N PHE A 12 -6.14 -4.74 2.12
CA PHE A 12 -4.78 -4.90 2.59
C PHE A 12 -4.69 -4.58 4.08
N TYR A 13 -3.90 -5.35 4.82
CA TYR A 13 -3.60 -5.14 6.24
C TYR A 13 -2.10 -4.90 6.43
N LYS A 14 -1.75 -4.10 7.44
CA LYS A 14 -0.38 -3.79 7.83
C LYS A 14 0.24 -5.06 8.41
N VAL A 15 1.28 -5.56 7.74
CA VAL A 15 2.04 -6.74 8.18
C VAL A 15 3.17 -6.31 9.09
N LYS A 16 3.91 -5.27 8.67
CA LYS A 16 5.11 -4.84 9.38
C LYS A 16 5.35 -3.37 9.16
N GLU A 17 5.84 -2.74 10.21
CA GLU A 17 6.36 -1.39 10.22
C GLU A 17 7.78 -1.45 10.74
N ARG A 18 8.72 -0.85 10.02
CA ARG A 18 10.07 -0.62 10.52
C ARG A 18 10.36 0.87 10.47
N PHE A 19 10.71 1.43 11.62
CA PHE A 19 11.17 2.79 11.74
C PHE A 19 12.69 2.79 11.87
N GLY A 20 13.37 3.41 10.91
CA GLY A 20 14.80 3.67 10.99
C GLY A 20 15.05 4.92 11.84
N GLN A 21 15.40 4.73 13.12
CA GLN A 21 15.68 5.86 14.04
C GLN A 21 16.79 6.78 13.52
N PHE A 22 17.80 6.22 12.84
CA PHE A 22 18.93 6.98 12.30
C PHE A 22 18.62 7.78 11.04
N SER A 23 17.77 7.25 10.16
CA SER A 23 17.49 7.87 8.85
C SER A 23 16.13 8.56 8.78
N ARG A 24 15.39 8.59 9.90
CA ARG A 24 13.96 8.95 10.00
C ARG A 24 13.06 8.15 9.05
N THR A 25 13.59 7.18 8.32
CA THR A 25 12.87 6.50 7.24
C THR A 25 11.90 5.48 7.83
N THR A 26 10.64 5.57 7.42
CA THR A 26 9.60 4.62 7.78
C THR A 26 9.37 3.68 6.61
N PHE A 27 9.48 2.38 6.87
CA PHE A 27 9.16 1.31 5.94
C PHE A 27 7.87 0.64 6.37
N LEU A 28 6.90 0.60 5.47
CA LEU A 28 5.59 -0.01 5.67
C LEU A 28 5.39 -1.16 4.70
N ILE A 29 4.82 -2.24 5.23
CA ILE A 29 4.49 -3.45 4.47
C ILE A 29 3.02 -3.75 4.69
N PHE A 30 2.26 -3.74 3.60
CA PHE A 30 0.85 -4.11 3.58
C PHE A 30 0.66 -5.37 2.72
N SER A 31 -0.18 -6.30 3.19
CA SER A 31 -0.49 -7.53 2.48
C SER A 31 -1.99 -7.76 2.45
N ASN A 32 -2.48 -8.35 1.37
CA ASN A 32 -3.85 -8.85 1.25
C ASN A 32 -3.86 -10.39 1.16
N GLY A 33 -2.88 -11.06 1.76
CA GLY A 33 -2.67 -12.51 1.69
C GLY A 33 -2.17 -13.03 0.32
N LYS A 34 -2.51 -12.35 -0.79
CA LYS A 34 -2.09 -12.72 -2.15
C LYS A 34 -0.93 -11.88 -2.68
N LYS A 35 -0.84 -10.61 -2.28
CA LYS A 35 0.17 -9.67 -2.75
C LYS A 35 0.64 -8.81 -1.59
N ASN A 36 1.96 -8.59 -1.56
CA ASN A 36 2.61 -7.67 -0.63
C ASN A 36 2.98 -6.40 -1.38
N ILE A 37 2.65 -5.26 -0.78
CA ILE A 37 3.01 -3.93 -1.25
C ILE A 37 3.90 -3.29 -0.19
N TYR A 38 5.01 -2.73 -0.66
CA TYR A 38 6.06 -2.14 0.16
C TYR A 38 6.14 -0.65 -0.16
N ALA A 39 6.27 0.17 0.87
CA ALA A 39 6.50 1.60 0.71
C ALA A 39 7.49 2.11 1.75
N SER A 40 8.26 3.12 1.37
CA SER A 40 9.15 3.83 2.26
C SER A 40 9.05 5.33 2.07
N GLY A 41 9.26 6.07 3.16
CA GLY A 41 9.22 7.53 3.17
C GLY A 41 10.00 8.10 4.35
N ILE A 42 10.34 9.39 4.26
CA ILE A 42 11.08 10.11 5.31
C ILE A 42 10.24 10.24 6.60
N TYR A 43 8.91 10.04 6.52
CA TYR A 43 8.00 9.97 7.65
C TYR A 43 6.89 8.93 7.38
N THR A 44 6.19 8.50 8.44
CA THR A 44 5.07 7.55 8.36
C THR A 44 4.00 8.03 7.38
N GLU A 45 3.66 9.32 7.39
CA GLU A 45 2.64 9.88 6.50
C GLU A 45 3.02 9.72 5.02
N GLU A 46 4.26 10.01 4.66
CA GLU A 46 4.72 9.87 3.28
C GLU A 46 4.74 8.39 2.84
N ALA A 47 5.21 7.50 3.71
CA ALA A 47 5.18 6.06 3.47
C ALA A 47 3.74 5.56 3.29
N MET A 48 2.78 6.06 4.07
CA MET A 48 1.37 5.71 3.96
C MET A 48 0.73 6.25 2.67
N VAL A 49 1.02 7.49 2.28
CA VAL A 49 0.50 8.03 1.00
C VAL A 49 1.00 7.18 -0.17
N LYS A 50 2.29 6.82 -0.17
CA LYS A 50 2.86 5.95 -1.20
C LYS A 50 2.22 4.56 -1.21
N ILE A 51 1.99 3.95 -0.03
CA ILE A 51 1.40 2.61 0.03
C ILE A 51 -0.06 2.61 -0.42
N PHE A 52 -0.85 3.61 -0.03
CA PHE A 52 -2.23 3.74 -0.45
C PHE A 52 -2.32 3.97 -1.96
N LYS A 53 -1.49 4.84 -2.52
CA LYS A 53 -1.42 5.05 -3.97
C LYS A 53 -1.02 3.77 -4.72
N ALA A 54 -0.12 2.97 -4.17
CA ALA A 54 0.26 1.69 -4.76
C ALA A 54 -0.87 0.64 -4.69
N ILE A 55 -1.63 0.62 -3.58
CA ILE A 55 -2.82 -0.23 -3.44
C ILE A 55 -3.92 0.22 -4.41
N ASP A 56 -4.15 1.52 -4.55
CA ASP A 56 -5.12 2.08 -5.49
C ASP A 56 -4.78 1.68 -6.93
N ASN A 57 -3.52 1.89 -7.34
CA ASN A 57 -3.02 1.48 -8.65
C ASN A 57 -3.13 -0.04 -8.86
N TYR A 58 -2.89 -0.85 -7.82
CA TYR A 58 -3.09 -2.30 -7.89
C TYR A 58 -4.54 -2.67 -8.21
N HIS A 59 -5.51 -2.01 -7.57
CA HIS A 59 -6.94 -2.22 -7.84
C HIS A 59 -7.37 -1.68 -9.20
N GLU A 60 -6.85 -0.53 -9.62
CA GLU A 60 -7.10 0.04 -10.96
C GLU A 60 -6.58 -0.85 -12.08
N LYS A 61 -5.35 -1.37 -11.93
CA LYS A 61 -4.77 -2.33 -12.89
C LYS A 61 -5.57 -3.62 -12.96
N LYS A 62 -6.02 -4.15 -11.81
CA LYS A 62 -6.88 -5.34 -11.78
C LYS A 62 -8.20 -5.12 -12.53
N CYS A 63 -8.79 -3.94 -12.41
CA CYS A 63 -10.01 -3.56 -13.12
C CYS A 63 -9.80 -3.46 -14.64
N HIS A 64 -8.61 -3.03 -15.09
CA HIS A 64 -8.27 -3.01 -16.51
C HIS A 64 -8.07 -4.42 -17.10
N THR A 65 -7.47 -5.36 -16.35
CA THR A 65 -7.29 -6.73 -16.83
C THR A 65 -8.62 -7.46 -17.04
N SER A 66 -9.66 -7.16 -16.25
CA SER A 66 -11.00 -7.73 -16.46
C SER A 66 -11.72 -7.21 -17.71
N LYS A 67 -11.33 -6.05 -18.26
CA LYS A 67 -11.95 -5.51 -19.49
C LYS A 67 -11.29 -6.03 -20.77
N SER A 68 -10.02 -6.42 -20.71
CA SER A 68 -9.27 -6.95 -21.87
C SER A 68 -9.61 -8.40 -22.25
N LEU A 69 -10.35 -9.13 -21.42
CA LEU A 69 -10.67 -10.54 -21.63
C LEU A 69 -12.11 -10.78 -22.13
N VAL A 70 -12.85 -9.71 -22.44
CA VAL A 70 -14.25 -9.79 -22.92
C VAL A 70 -14.41 -9.39 -24.39
N GLU A 71 -13.32 -9.01 -25.06
CA GLU A 71 -13.29 -8.69 -26.50
C GLU A 71 -12.14 -9.47 -27.16
N ALA A 72 -12.35 -10.76 -27.43
CA ALA A 72 -11.53 -11.57 -28.33
C ALA A 72 -12.40 -12.66 -28.97
#